data_AF-A0A7S3RJD5-F1
#
_entry.id   AF-A0A7S3RJD5-F1
#
_cell.length_a   1.000
_cell.length_b   1.000
_cell.length_c   1.000
_cell.angle_alpha   90.00
_cell.angle_beta   90.00
_cell.angle_gamma   90.00
#
_symmetry.space_group_name_H-M   'P 1'
#
loop_
_entity.id
_entity.type
_entity.pdbx_description
1 polymer ?
#
loop_
_entity_poly.entity_id
_entity_poly.type
_entity_poly.pdbx_seq_one_letter_code
_entity_poly.pdbx_strand_id
1 'polypeptide(L)'
;AERIAWKGEGVLAFCKVLPDICRCSAINRGALRDGGAVTAMVGLLRAAVTAGDEAGTVAACIGITALCTANDGNKKDAAALRGEFNEDELVATDADYRTPLFKAPDQAGALDILLEALATFQESVPVQTHGCGALRTLLCDDDPRQASCVPSAVENRERAVNEDHFPAYRMAVERALHLPASGKALLRLQENGMLLLRELATRQDRIHTLVYQCKLLPMMEAALKDGDERVVRASLAVIRAFAFSDEMKEQLAVESKVAIQCVLAVRRHAKIAPIVEQGFGLFANLTMRKPHIATRLNGTEFRVFAVGQMVLEHHKEKPSVVKSVLQTMRNVATQDDAAALEVKESDLLDEMLTLVRAHGQDGRWRSPVEIAKQFLREFRADDGIRKAAEWNEFY
;
A
#
# COMPACT_ATOMS: atom_id res chain seq x y z
N ALA A 1 -17.14 -32.71 17.78
CA ALA A 1 -16.52 -31.71 18.66
C ALA A 1 -17.53 -30.59 18.87
N GLU A 2 -17.95 -30.32 20.10
CA GLU A 2 -18.78 -29.15 20.40
C GLU A 2 -18.05 -27.90 19.90
N ARG A 3 -18.71 -27.12 19.04
CA ARG A 3 -18.18 -25.83 18.59
C ARG A 3 -18.06 -24.94 19.82
N ILE A 4 -16.83 -24.65 20.24
CA ILE A 4 -16.55 -23.67 21.30
C ILE A 4 -17.32 -22.39 20.95
N ALA A 5 -18.23 -21.98 21.83
CA ALA A 5 -18.99 -20.75 21.65
C ALA A 5 -18.05 -19.56 21.91
N TRP A 6 -17.52 -18.98 20.83
CA TRP A 6 -16.69 -17.78 20.89
C TRP A 6 -17.54 -16.55 21.21
N LYS A 7 -17.97 -16.42 22.46
CA LYS A 7 -18.80 -15.32 22.97
C LYS A 7 -18.33 -14.86 24.35
N GLY A 8 -18.76 -13.67 24.75
CA GLY A 8 -18.54 -13.12 26.08
C GLY A 8 -17.20 -12.40 26.27
N GLU A 9 -16.99 -11.88 27.48
CA GLU A 9 -15.89 -10.97 27.80
C GLU A 9 -14.50 -11.57 27.57
N GLY A 10 -14.32 -12.86 27.81
CA GLY A 10 -13.04 -13.55 27.59
C GLY A 10 -12.59 -13.50 26.13
N VAL A 11 -13.52 -13.64 25.18
CA VAL A 11 -13.22 -13.55 23.75
C VAL A 11 -12.88 -12.12 23.35
N LEU A 12 -13.63 -11.14 23.85
CA LEU A 12 -13.34 -9.72 23.59
C LEU A 12 -11.96 -9.32 24.15
N ALA A 13 -11.60 -9.81 25.33
CA ALA A 13 -10.28 -9.62 25.91
C ALA A 13 -9.19 -10.29 25.06
N PHE A 14 -9.42 -11.52 24.60
CA PHE A 14 -8.50 -12.22 23.71
C PHE A 14 -8.25 -11.44 22.41
N CYS A 15 -9.30 -10.92 21.76
CA CYS A 15 -9.18 -10.09 20.56
C CYS A 15 -8.29 -8.85 20.77
N LYS A 16 -8.36 -8.22 21.95
CA LYS A 16 -7.54 -7.06 22.29
C LYS A 16 -6.06 -7.38 22.48
N VAL A 17 -5.73 -8.61 22.89
CA VAL A 17 -4.35 -9.07 23.13
C VAL A 17 -3.73 -9.70 21.88
N LEU A 18 -4.54 -10.19 20.93
CA LEU A 18 -4.07 -10.76 19.66
C LEU A 18 -3.03 -9.91 18.92
N PRO A 19 -3.16 -8.56 18.79
CA PRO A 19 -2.15 -7.73 18.16
C PRO A 19 -0.75 -7.93 18.75
N ASP A 20 -0.63 -8.05 20.06
CA ASP A 20 0.67 -8.20 20.73
C ASP A 20 1.21 -9.62 20.56
N ILE A 21 0.35 -10.65 20.62
CA ILE A 21 0.73 -12.05 20.34
C ILE A 21 1.25 -12.19 18.90
N CYS A 22 0.55 -11.60 17.93
CA CYS A 22 0.83 -11.73 16.51
C CYS A 22 1.94 -10.79 16.00
N ARG A 23 2.23 -9.68 16.70
CA ARG A 23 3.31 -8.75 16.31
C ARG A 23 4.69 -9.40 16.44
N CYS A 24 4.87 -10.26 17.43
CA CYS A 24 6.17 -10.82 17.77
C CYS A 24 6.58 -12.03 16.91
N SER A 25 5.65 -12.67 16.18
CA SER A 25 5.97 -13.91 15.47
C SER A 25 4.95 -14.27 14.39
N ALA A 26 5.44 -14.54 13.18
CA ALA A 26 4.64 -15.14 12.11
C ALA A 26 4.23 -16.58 12.43
N ILE A 27 5.01 -17.30 13.25
CA ILE A 27 4.68 -18.66 13.71
C ILE A 27 3.42 -18.65 14.56
N ASN A 28 3.27 -17.64 15.45
CA ASN A 28 2.07 -17.50 16.27
C ASN A 28 0.81 -17.36 15.41
N ARG A 29 0.89 -16.61 14.31
CA ARG A 29 -0.24 -16.44 13.37
C ARG A 29 -0.64 -17.77 12.72
N GLY A 30 0.35 -18.59 12.33
CA GLY A 30 0.11 -19.92 11.78
C GLY A 30 -0.49 -20.88 12.80
N ALA A 31 0.10 -20.96 14.00
CA ALA A 31 -0.40 -21.81 15.08
C ALA A 31 -1.83 -21.43 15.51
N LEU A 32 -2.14 -20.13 15.58
CA LEU A 32 -3.49 -19.65 15.89
C LEU A 32 -4.48 -19.98 14.77
N ARG A 33 -4.08 -19.88 13.51
CA ARG A 33 -4.91 -20.34 12.38
C ARG A 33 -5.20 -21.83 12.48
N ASP A 34 -4.18 -22.64 12.69
CA ASP A 34 -4.31 -24.10 12.79
C ASP A 34 -5.17 -24.51 14.00
N GLY A 35 -5.16 -23.70 15.06
CA GLY A 35 -6.06 -23.80 16.21
C GLY A 35 -7.48 -23.27 15.98
N GLY A 36 -7.83 -22.83 14.77
CA GLY A 36 -9.17 -22.36 14.40
C GLY A 36 -9.48 -20.91 14.76
N ALA A 37 -8.50 -20.10 15.17
CA ALA A 37 -8.73 -18.72 15.59
C ALA A 37 -9.26 -17.83 14.46
N VAL A 38 -8.82 -18.06 13.21
CA VAL A 38 -9.31 -17.29 12.05
C VAL A 38 -10.82 -17.53 11.86
N THR A 39 -11.24 -18.79 11.77
CA THR A 39 -12.66 -19.17 11.66
C THR A 39 -13.48 -18.64 12.83
N ALA A 40 -12.93 -18.68 14.04
CA ALA A 40 -13.56 -18.13 15.24
C ALA A 40 -13.79 -16.62 15.15
N MET A 41 -12.80 -15.84 14.68
CA MET A 41 -12.93 -14.39 14.54
C MET A 41 -13.96 -14.02 13.46
N VAL A 42 -14.00 -14.76 12.35
CA VAL A 42 -15.04 -14.55 11.31
C VAL A 42 -16.43 -14.91 11.84
N GLY A 43 -16.54 -16.00 12.59
CA GLY A 43 -17.80 -16.40 13.24
C GLY A 43 -18.28 -15.37 14.28
N LEU A 44 -17.36 -14.82 15.07
CA LEU A 44 -17.64 -13.74 16.02
C LEU A 44 -18.11 -12.48 15.28
N LEU A 45 -17.41 -12.06 14.22
CA LEU A 45 -17.79 -10.90 13.42
C LEU A 45 -19.23 -11.06 12.90
N ARG A 46 -19.55 -12.21 12.30
CA ARG A 46 -20.89 -12.50 11.79
C ARG A 46 -21.94 -12.39 12.89
N ALA A 47 -21.72 -13.08 14.01
CA ALA A 47 -22.66 -13.08 15.13
C ALA A 47 -22.87 -11.67 15.72
N ALA A 48 -21.80 -10.89 15.83
CA ALA A 48 -21.86 -9.52 16.36
C ALA A 48 -22.60 -8.57 15.41
N VAL A 49 -22.34 -8.65 14.10
CA VAL A 49 -23.04 -7.85 13.09
C VAL A 49 -24.53 -8.17 13.08
N THR A 50 -24.91 -9.45 13.04
CA THR A 50 -26.31 -9.87 13.08
C THR A 50 -27.03 -9.41 14.36
N ALA A 51 -26.31 -9.37 15.49
CA ALA A 51 -26.86 -8.94 16.77
C ALA A 51 -26.86 -7.41 16.97
N GLY A 52 -26.27 -6.63 16.07
CA GLY A 52 -26.06 -5.20 16.28
C GLY A 52 -25.07 -4.89 17.41
N ASP A 53 -24.17 -5.83 17.75
CA ASP A 53 -23.16 -5.67 18.78
C ASP A 53 -21.91 -4.95 18.24
N GLU A 54 -21.85 -3.64 18.48
CA GLU A 54 -20.72 -2.80 18.07
C GLU A 54 -19.40 -3.25 18.71
N ALA A 55 -19.40 -3.60 20.00
CA ALA A 55 -18.18 -3.95 20.73
C ALA A 55 -17.61 -5.29 20.24
N GLY A 56 -18.48 -6.28 20.01
CA GLY A 56 -18.13 -7.55 19.39
C GLY A 56 -17.60 -7.37 17.96
N THR A 57 -18.22 -6.48 17.17
CA THR A 57 -17.80 -6.17 15.81
C THR A 57 -16.39 -5.56 15.80
N VAL A 58 -16.13 -4.55 16.64
CA VAL A 58 -14.81 -3.92 16.78
C VAL A 58 -13.76 -4.95 17.20
N ALA A 59 -14.06 -5.78 18.19
CA ALA A 59 -13.14 -6.81 18.67
C ALA A 59 -12.79 -7.82 17.57
N ALA A 60 -13.79 -8.29 16.82
CA ALA A 60 -13.57 -9.21 15.71
C ALA A 60 -12.71 -8.59 14.60
N CYS A 61 -12.96 -7.33 14.23
CA CYS A 61 -12.13 -6.59 13.27
C CYS A 61 -10.66 -6.51 13.73
N ILE A 62 -10.41 -6.18 15.00
CA ILE A 62 -9.06 -6.14 15.58
C ILE A 62 -8.40 -7.53 15.49
N GLY A 63 -9.13 -8.59 15.84
CA GLY A 63 -8.65 -9.96 15.76
C GLY A 63 -8.30 -10.39 14.33
N ILE A 64 -9.15 -10.08 13.36
CA ILE A 64 -8.92 -10.37 11.94
C ILE A 64 -7.69 -9.63 11.44
N THR A 65 -7.56 -8.32 11.70
CA THR A 65 -6.35 -7.56 11.36
C THR A 65 -5.11 -8.21 11.96
N ALA A 66 -5.14 -8.49 13.26
CA ALA A 66 -4.00 -9.06 13.98
C ALA A 66 -3.59 -10.44 13.45
N LEU A 67 -4.53 -11.30 13.05
CA LEU A 67 -4.22 -12.62 12.50
C LEU A 67 -3.75 -12.55 11.05
N CYS A 68 -4.28 -11.63 10.24
CA CYS A 68 -4.10 -11.65 8.79
C CYS A 68 -2.93 -10.79 8.28
N THR A 69 -2.41 -9.81 9.03
CA THR A 69 -1.25 -9.01 8.60
C THR A 69 -0.06 -9.92 8.25
N ALA A 70 0.59 -9.67 7.11
CA ALA A 70 1.77 -10.43 6.65
C ALA A 70 1.61 -11.97 6.67
N ASN A 71 0.39 -12.48 6.51
CA ASN A 71 0.12 -13.92 6.43
C ASN A 71 -1.02 -14.23 5.45
N ASP A 72 -0.65 -14.61 4.23
CA ASP A 72 -1.62 -14.89 3.16
C ASP A 72 -2.45 -16.14 3.41
N GLY A 73 -1.92 -17.14 4.13
CA GLY A 73 -2.72 -18.30 4.54
C GLY A 73 -3.92 -17.88 5.40
N ASN A 74 -3.70 -16.97 6.34
CA ASN A 74 -4.76 -16.47 7.20
C ASN A 74 -5.76 -15.58 6.43
N LYS A 75 -5.29 -14.77 5.47
CA LYS A 75 -6.16 -13.97 4.61
C LYS A 75 -7.06 -14.85 3.73
N LYS A 76 -6.51 -15.93 3.17
CA LYS A 76 -7.26 -16.92 2.38
C LYS A 76 -8.39 -17.53 3.20
N ASP A 77 -8.08 -18.03 4.39
CA ASP A 77 -9.05 -18.68 5.28
C ASP A 77 -10.11 -17.70 5.79
N ALA A 78 -9.72 -16.44 6.08
CA ALA A 78 -10.65 -15.41 6.51
C ALA A 78 -11.60 -15.00 5.36
N ALA A 79 -11.06 -14.78 4.15
CA ALA A 79 -11.85 -14.34 3.01
C ALA A 79 -12.78 -15.43 2.49
N ALA A 80 -12.40 -16.71 2.64
CA ALA A 80 -13.21 -17.88 2.32
C ALA A 80 -13.89 -17.80 0.93
N LEU A 81 -13.17 -17.29 -0.07
CA LEU A 81 -13.72 -17.04 -1.41
C LEU A 81 -14.03 -18.30 -2.21
N ARG A 82 -13.44 -19.43 -1.84
CA ARG A 82 -13.59 -20.72 -2.50
C ARG A 82 -14.10 -21.73 -1.48
N GLY A 83 -15.13 -22.48 -1.85
CA GLY A 83 -15.59 -23.66 -1.11
C GLY A 83 -14.70 -24.87 -1.39
N GLU A 84 -15.25 -26.06 -1.12
CA GLU A 84 -14.57 -27.32 -1.39
C GLU A 84 -14.29 -27.52 -2.88
N PHE A 85 -13.30 -28.35 -3.20
CA PHE A 85 -13.03 -28.73 -4.59
C PHE A 85 -14.25 -29.40 -5.20
N ASN A 86 -14.62 -29.00 -6.42
CA ASN A 86 -15.87 -29.43 -7.04
C ASN A 86 -15.75 -30.79 -7.75
N GLU A 87 -15.20 -31.79 -7.05
CA GLU A 87 -14.84 -33.09 -7.63
C GLU A 87 -16.04 -33.78 -8.29
N ASP A 88 -17.16 -33.83 -7.58
CA ASP A 88 -18.36 -34.54 -8.04
C ASP A 88 -18.88 -33.98 -9.37
N GLU A 89 -18.95 -32.65 -9.49
CA GLU A 89 -19.49 -31.98 -10.68
C GLU A 89 -18.48 -32.02 -11.83
N LEU A 90 -17.19 -31.83 -11.54
CA LEU A 90 -16.14 -31.93 -12.56
C LEU A 90 -16.06 -33.34 -13.16
N VAL A 91 -16.21 -34.37 -12.35
CA VAL A 91 -16.26 -35.76 -12.84
C VAL A 91 -17.53 -35.98 -13.66
N ALA A 92 -18.67 -35.43 -13.24
CA ALA A 92 -19.94 -35.58 -13.96
C ALA A 92 -19.97 -34.84 -15.31
N THR A 93 -19.22 -33.75 -15.46
CA THR A 93 -19.18 -32.95 -16.69
C THR A 93 -17.97 -33.22 -17.58
N ASP A 94 -17.18 -34.27 -17.28
CA ASP A 94 -15.90 -34.56 -17.95
C ASP A 94 -14.97 -33.34 -17.99
N ALA A 95 -14.95 -32.60 -16.87
CA ALA A 95 -14.20 -31.37 -16.69
C ALA A 95 -14.48 -30.29 -17.75
N ASP A 96 -15.76 -30.08 -18.11
CA ASP A 96 -16.19 -28.94 -18.93
C ASP A 96 -15.60 -27.63 -18.33
N TYR A 97 -15.01 -26.80 -19.19
CA TYR A 97 -14.42 -25.50 -18.84
C TYR A 97 -15.43 -24.53 -18.20
N ARG A 98 -16.73 -24.83 -18.27
CA ARG A 98 -17.81 -24.08 -17.62
C ARG A 98 -18.07 -24.50 -16.18
N THR A 99 -17.65 -25.70 -15.77
CA THR A 99 -17.80 -26.17 -14.40
C THR A 99 -16.72 -25.54 -13.52
N PRO A 100 -17.10 -24.81 -12.46
CA PRO A 100 -16.12 -24.16 -11.59
C PRO A 100 -15.29 -25.20 -10.82
N LEU A 101 -13.98 -24.97 -10.73
CA LEU A 101 -13.05 -25.85 -10.02
C LEU A 101 -13.35 -26.00 -8.51
N PHE A 102 -13.96 -24.97 -7.92
CA PHE A 102 -14.32 -24.94 -6.51
C PHE A 102 -15.81 -24.63 -6.40
N LYS A 103 -16.48 -25.28 -5.45
CA LYS A 103 -17.87 -24.97 -5.09
C LYS A 103 -17.95 -23.54 -4.55
N ALA A 104 -19.11 -22.92 -4.66
CA ALA A 104 -19.38 -21.68 -3.94
C ALA A 104 -19.26 -21.94 -2.42
N PRO A 105 -18.72 -21.00 -1.63
CA PRO A 105 -18.65 -21.18 -0.19
C PRO A 105 -20.06 -21.21 0.42
N ASP A 106 -20.29 -22.10 1.38
CA ASP A 106 -21.60 -22.24 2.06
C ASP A 106 -21.97 -21.01 2.90
N GLN A 107 -20.99 -20.16 3.23
CA GLN A 107 -21.16 -18.97 4.06
C GLN A 107 -20.31 -17.82 3.54
N ALA A 108 -20.85 -16.60 3.69
CA ALA A 108 -20.11 -15.37 3.45
C ALA A 108 -18.82 -15.33 4.28
N GLY A 109 -17.71 -15.00 3.61
CA GLY A 109 -16.41 -14.82 4.25
C GLY A 109 -16.25 -13.44 4.88
N ALA A 110 -15.07 -13.18 5.45
CA ALA A 110 -14.79 -11.94 6.16
C ALA A 110 -14.98 -10.69 5.31
N LEU A 111 -14.69 -10.74 4.00
CA LEU A 111 -14.83 -9.58 3.11
C LEU A 111 -16.28 -9.08 3.06
N ASP A 112 -17.22 -9.99 2.82
CA ASP A 112 -18.65 -9.66 2.69
C ASP A 112 -19.22 -9.22 4.05
N ILE A 113 -18.87 -9.92 5.13
CA ILE A 113 -19.34 -9.60 6.48
C ILE A 113 -18.78 -8.24 6.96
N LEU A 114 -17.54 -7.90 6.61
CA LEU A 114 -16.95 -6.60 6.95
C LEU A 114 -17.67 -5.46 6.22
N LEU A 115 -18.05 -5.64 4.95
CA LEU A 115 -18.84 -4.66 4.21
C LEU A 115 -20.24 -4.50 4.85
N GLU A 116 -20.87 -5.60 5.25
CA GLU A 116 -22.12 -5.59 6.00
C GLU A 116 -21.96 -4.84 7.33
N ALA A 117 -20.90 -5.11 8.10
CA ALA A 117 -20.59 -4.41 9.34
C ALA A 117 -20.48 -2.90 9.13
N LEU A 118 -19.73 -2.48 8.10
CA LEU A 118 -19.56 -1.06 7.78
C LEU A 118 -20.89 -0.42 7.34
N ALA A 119 -21.77 -1.16 6.68
CA ALA A 119 -23.13 -0.75 6.30
C ALA A 119 -24.11 -0.70 7.48
N THR A 120 -23.98 -1.57 8.47
CA THR A 120 -24.81 -1.62 9.66
C THR A 120 -24.45 -0.50 10.63
N PHE A 121 -23.15 -0.29 10.88
CA PHE A 121 -22.65 0.68 11.87
C PHE A 121 -22.09 1.94 11.19
N GLN A 122 -22.92 2.63 10.43
CA GLN A 122 -22.48 3.73 9.55
C GLN A 122 -21.83 4.88 10.31
N GLU A 123 -22.39 5.22 11.47
CA GLU A 123 -21.94 6.36 12.29
C GLU A 123 -20.88 5.99 13.34
N SER A 124 -20.56 4.70 13.49
CA SER A 124 -19.58 4.24 14.50
C SER A 124 -18.16 4.46 13.99
N VAL A 125 -17.52 5.52 14.48
CA VAL A 125 -16.08 5.78 14.23
C VAL A 125 -15.21 4.55 14.56
N PRO A 126 -15.40 3.84 15.70
CA PRO A 126 -14.66 2.61 15.98
C PRO A 126 -14.86 1.51 14.93
N VAL A 127 -16.10 1.20 14.54
CA VAL A 127 -16.36 0.14 13.54
C VAL A 127 -15.82 0.55 12.18
N GLN A 128 -16.02 1.80 11.75
CA GLN A 128 -15.46 2.27 10.48
C GLN A 128 -13.92 2.18 10.48
N THR A 129 -13.27 2.61 11.57
CA THR A 129 -11.80 2.57 11.69
C THR A 129 -11.26 1.15 11.61
N HIS A 130 -11.81 0.24 12.42
CA HIS A 130 -11.31 -1.13 12.52
C HIS A 130 -11.77 -2.00 11.35
N GLY A 131 -12.97 -1.79 10.84
CA GLY A 131 -13.49 -2.48 9.64
C GLY A 131 -12.70 -2.12 8.38
N CYS A 132 -12.42 -0.84 8.14
CA CYS A 132 -11.53 -0.44 7.04
C CYS A 132 -10.11 -1.01 7.21
N GLY A 133 -9.58 -1.02 8.44
CA GLY A 133 -8.28 -1.64 8.74
C GLY A 133 -8.26 -3.14 8.46
N ALA A 134 -9.32 -3.87 8.81
CA ALA A 134 -9.46 -5.30 8.54
C ALA A 134 -9.59 -5.58 7.04
N LEU A 135 -10.46 -4.85 6.32
CA LEU A 135 -10.58 -4.97 4.87
C LEU A 135 -9.23 -4.71 4.20
N ARG A 136 -8.58 -3.59 4.51
CA ARG A 136 -7.24 -3.28 3.97
C ARG A 136 -6.27 -4.43 4.22
N THR A 137 -6.26 -5.01 5.42
CA THR A 137 -5.34 -6.12 5.75
C THR A 137 -5.58 -7.35 4.86
N LEU A 138 -6.83 -7.65 4.55
CA LEU A 138 -7.19 -8.75 3.66
C LEU A 138 -6.84 -8.48 2.19
N LEU A 139 -6.77 -7.22 1.77
CA LEU A 139 -6.41 -6.80 0.41
C LEU A 139 -4.92 -6.50 0.21
N CYS A 140 -4.20 -6.18 1.29
CA CYS A 140 -2.81 -5.73 1.22
C CYS A 140 -1.89 -6.92 1.00
N ASP A 141 -0.97 -6.78 0.05
CA ASP A 141 0.03 -7.81 -0.25
C ASP A 141 1.32 -7.52 0.52
N ASP A 142 1.42 -8.07 1.72
CA ASP A 142 2.48 -7.82 2.70
C ASP A 142 3.12 -9.11 3.26
N ASP A 143 2.84 -10.28 2.67
CA ASP A 143 3.49 -11.55 3.05
C ASP A 143 4.92 -11.60 2.48
N PRO A 144 5.96 -11.73 3.31
CA PRO A 144 7.35 -11.78 2.83
C PRO A 144 7.65 -13.01 1.95
N ARG A 145 6.76 -14.01 1.90
CA ARG A 145 6.93 -15.27 1.16
C ARG A 145 6.28 -15.24 -0.24
N GLN A 146 5.90 -14.07 -0.75
CA GLN A 146 5.25 -13.85 -2.07
C GLN A 146 5.82 -14.70 -3.22
N ALA A 147 7.12 -15.01 -3.22
CA ALA A 147 7.76 -15.82 -4.26
C ALA A 147 7.36 -17.32 -4.25
N SER A 148 6.69 -17.81 -3.19
CA SER A 148 6.49 -19.25 -2.94
C SER A 148 5.03 -19.70 -2.81
N CYS A 149 4.06 -18.78 -2.83
CA CYS A 149 2.64 -19.10 -2.68
C CYS A 149 1.76 -18.22 -3.58
N VAL A 150 0.61 -18.76 -4.01
CA VAL A 150 -0.43 -17.98 -4.72
C VAL A 150 -0.96 -16.91 -3.74
N PRO A 151 -0.77 -15.61 -4.02
CA PRO A 151 -1.11 -14.57 -3.04
C PRO A 151 -2.62 -14.40 -2.94
N SER A 152 -3.21 -14.76 -1.80
CA SER A 152 -4.66 -14.59 -1.59
C SER A 152 -5.05 -13.12 -1.50
N ALA A 153 -4.12 -12.25 -1.07
CA ALA A 153 -4.36 -10.81 -1.04
C ALA A 153 -4.64 -10.25 -2.44
N VAL A 154 -3.97 -10.80 -3.47
CA VAL A 154 -4.22 -10.43 -4.88
C VAL A 154 -5.61 -10.87 -5.30
N GLU A 155 -6.00 -12.12 -5.03
CA GLU A 155 -7.35 -12.61 -5.34
C GLU A 155 -8.44 -11.80 -4.63
N ASN A 156 -8.25 -11.51 -3.34
CA ASN A 156 -9.16 -10.67 -2.57
C ASN A 156 -9.29 -9.27 -3.18
N ARG A 157 -8.17 -8.68 -3.60
CA ARG A 157 -8.15 -7.36 -4.26
C ARG A 157 -8.86 -7.39 -5.60
N GLU A 158 -8.61 -8.40 -6.43
CA GLU A 158 -9.30 -8.58 -7.72
C GLU A 158 -10.82 -8.69 -7.55
N ARG A 159 -11.29 -9.40 -6.50
CA ARG A 159 -12.71 -9.40 -6.13
C ARG A 159 -13.17 -8.00 -5.71
N ALA A 160 -12.42 -7.32 -4.84
CA ALA A 160 -12.82 -6.00 -4.32
C ALA A 160 -12.98 -4.93 -5.41
N VAL A 161 -12.19 -5.02 -6.49
CA VAL A 161 -12.24 -4.06 -7.60
C VAL A 161 -13.07 -4.53 -8.80
N ASN A 162 -13.73 -5.68 -8.73
CA ASN A 162 -14.64 -6.11 -9.79
C ASN A 162 -15.96 -5.28 -9.77
N GLU A 163 -16.73 -5.34 -10.86
CA GLU A 163 -17.96 -4.53 -11.00
C GLU A 163 -18.98 -4.80 -9.88
N ASP A 164 -19.12 -6.06 -9.46
CA ASP A 164 -20.14 -6.49 -8.51
C ASP A 164 -19.87 -5.98 -7.08
N HIS A 165 -18.59 -5.88 -6.68
CA HIS A 165 -18.24 -5.58 -5.29
C HIS A 165 -17.70 -4.15 -5.11
N PHE A 166 -17.06 -3.58 -6.14
CA PHE A 166 -16.44 -2.26 -6.04
C PHE A 166 -17.38 -1.15 -5.50
N PRO A 167 -18.68 -1.09 -5.86
CA PRO A 167 -19.59 -0.09 -5.30
C PRO A 167 -19.68 -0.12 -3.76
N ALA A 168 -19.67 -1.31 -3.15
CA ALA A 168 -19.73 -1.45 -1.69
C ALA A 168 -18.43 -0.99 -1.02
N TYR A 169 -17.28 -1.36 -1.58
CA TYR A 169 -15.97 -0.90 -1.10
C TYR A 169 -15.80 0.61 -1.24
N ARG A 170 -16.21 1.17 -2.37
CA ARG A 170 -16.22 2.61 -2.62
C ARG A 170 -17.05 3.35 -1.56
N MET A 171 -18.27 2.88 -1.30
CA MET A 171 -19.15 3.47 -0.29
C MET A 171 -18.56 3.39 1.12
N ALA A 172 -17.91 2.28 1.47
CA ALA A 172 -17.21 2.14 2.76
C ALA A 172 -16.08 3.17 2.93
N VAL A 173 -15.25 3.37 1.88
CA VAL A 173 -14.18 4.38 1.90
C VAL A 173 -14.75 5.80 1.98
N GLU A 174 -15.75 6.12 1.15
CA GLU A 174 -16.39 7.44 1.16
C GLU A 174 -16.95 7.76 2.55
N ARG A 175 -17.66 6.81 3.16
CA ARG A 175 -18.19 6.97 4.52
C ARG A 175 -17.09 7.22 5.54
N ALA A 176 -16.05 6.37 5.56
CA ALA A 176 -14.94 6.53 6.50
C ALA A 176 -14.25 7.90 6.37
N LEU A 177 -14.09 8.41 5.15
CA LEU A 177 -13.41 9.69 4.92
C LEU A 177 -14.27 10.91 5.26
N HIS A 178 -15.60 10.79 5.19
CA HIS A 178 -16.54 11.90 5.46
C HIS A 178 -17.17 11.87 6.86
N LEU A 179 -16.99 10.78 7.60
CA LEU A 179 -17.59 10.64 8.93
C LEU A 179 -17.02 11.69 9.89
N PRO A 180 -17.86 12.47 10.60
CA PRO A 180 -17.38 13.47 11.54
C PRO A 180 -16.73 12.79 12.74
N ALA A 181 -15.44 13.04 12.92
CA ALA A 181 -14.68 12.62 14.09
C ALA A 181 -13.73 13.74 14.53
N SER A 182 -13.15 13.62 15.72
CA SER A 182 -12.18 14.61 16.22
C SER A 182 -10.96 13.95 16.86
N GLY A 183 -9.87 14.72 16.94
CA GLY A 183 -8.63 14.32 17.60
C GLY A 183 -8.05 13.01 17.05
N LYS A 184 -7.58 12.13 17.95
CA LYS A 184 -6.90 10.89 17.58
C LYS A 184 -7.79 9.88 16.84
N ALA A 185 -9.11 9.91 17.08
CA ALA A 185 -10.04 9.01 16.43
C ALA A 185 -10.19 9.35 14.95
N LEU A 186 -10.32 10.65 14.62
CA LEU A 186 -10.34 11.13 13.24
C LEU A 186 -9.10 10.71 12.46
N LEU A 187 -7.91 10.94 13.04
CA LEU A 187 -6.65 10.65 12.39
C LEU A 187 -6.50 9.15 12.05
N ARG A 188 -6.93 8.26 12.96
CA ARG A 188 -6.91 6.81 12.72
C ARG A 188 -7.94 6.38 11.68
N LEU A 189 -9.12 6.98 11.70
CA LEU A 189 -10.17 6.70 10.72
C LEU A 189 -9.71 7.11 9.32
N GLN A 190 -9.20 8.34 9.17
CA GLN A 190 -8.65 8.85 7.92
C GLN A 190 -7.50 7.99 7.41
N GLU A 191 -6.55 7.62 8.28
CA GLU A 191 -5.44 6.75 7.90
C GLU A 191 -5.96 5.41 7.35
N ASN A 192 -6.88 4.73 8.03
CA ASN A 192 -7.40 3.44 7.57
C ASN A 192 -8.26 3.58 6.30
N GLY A 193 -9.08 4.61 6.20
CA GLY A 193 -9.89 4.90 5.01
C GLY A 193 -9.03 5.16 3.78
N MET A 194 -7.99 6.00 3.91
CA MET A 194 -7.03 6.29 2.83
C MET A 194 -6.22 5.05 2.43
N LEU A 195 -5.79 4.24 3.40
CA LEU A 195 -5.01 3.06 3.07
C LEU A 195 -5.87 1.94 2.47
N LEU A 196 -7.16 1.85 2.80
CA LEU A 196 -8.11 1.01 2.07
C LEU A 196 -8.32 1.54 0.64
N LEU A 197 -8.51 2.85 0.47
CA LEU A 197 -8.62 3.50 -0.83
C LEU A 197 -7.41 3.18 -1.74
N ARG A 198 -6.20 3.21 -1.19
CA ARG A 198 -4.98 2.81 -1.90
C ARG A 198 -5.06 1.38 -2.45
N GLU A 199 -5.60 0.43 -1.68
CA GLU A 199 -5.75 -0.96 -2.14
C GLU A 199 -6.82 -1.13 -3.24
N LEU A 200 -7.78 -0.20 -3.33
CA LEU A 200 -8.80 -0.18 -4.40
C LEU A 200 -8.32 0.54 -5.68
N ALA A 201 -7.31 1.40 -5.55
CA ALA A 201 -6.76 2.21 -6.63
C ALA A 201 -5.72 1.45 -7.47
N THR A 202 -6.07 0.26 -7.96
CA THR A 202 -5.15 -0.61 -8.73
C THR A 202 -5.47 -0.71 -10.23
N ARG A 203 -6.68 -0.34 -10.64
CA ARG A 203 -7.09 -0.32 -12.06
C ARG A 203 -7.41 1.10 -12.51
N GLN A 204 -7.12 1.42 -13.77
CA GLN A 204 -7.25 2.77 -14.30
C GLN A 204 -8.70 3.28 -14.27
N ASP A 205 -9.67 2.42 -14.62
CA ASP A 205 -11.10 2.72 -14.56
C ASP A 205 -11.56 3.02 -13.12
N ARG A 206 -11.06 2.26 -12.14
CA ARG A 206 -11.37 2.47 -10.72
C ARG A 206 -10.76 3.76 -10.20
N ILE A 207 -9.50 4.05 -10.57
CA ILE A 207 -8.86 5.32 -10.26
C ILE A 207 -9.69 6.48 -10.81
N HIS A 208 -10.12 6.41 -12.08
CA HIS A 208 -10.95 7.44 -12.69
C HIS A 208 -12.26 7.65 -11.91
N THR A 209 -12.98 6.58 -11.54
CA THR A 209 -14.18 6.69 -10.69
C THR A 209 -13.88 7.37 -9.35
N LEU A 210 -12.85 6.92 -8.64
CA LEU A 210 -12.48 7.45 -7.31
C LEU A 210 -12.07 8.93 -7.37
N VAL A 211 -11.39 9.35 -8.43
CA VAL A 211 -10.93 10.74 -8.59
C VAL A 211 -12.06 11.64 -9.05
N TYR A 212 -12.77 11.30 -10.12
CA TYR A 212 -13.71 12.22 -10.78
C TYR A 212 -15.14 12.09 -10.28
N GLN A 213 -15.63 10.86 -10.09
CA GLN A 213 -17.01 10.65 -9.65
C GLN A 213 -17.12 10.87 -8.14
N CYS A 214 -16.17 10.32 -7.37
CA CYS A 214 -16.16 10.42 -5.91
C CYS A 214 -15.47 11.68 -5.38
N LYS A 215 -14.73 12.41 -6.23
CA LYS A 215 -14.03 13.66 -5.87
C LYS A 215 -13.12 13.51 -4.66
N LEU A 216 -12.38 12.39 -4.57
CA LEU A 216 -11.51 12.11 -3.42
C LEU A 216 -10.15 12.81 -3.49
N LEU A 217 -9.72 13.28 -4.66
CA LEU A 217 -8.42 13.94 -4.83
C LEU A 217 -8.26 15.23 -3.97
N PRO A 218 -9.25 16.16 -3.92
CA PRO A 218 -9.19 17.30 -3.01
C PRO A 218 -9.01 16.94 -1.53
N MET A 219 -9.57 15.81 -1.08
CA MET A 219 -9.37 15.35 0.30
C MET A 219 -7.92 14.92 0.54
N MET A 220 -7.32 14.23 -0.43
CA MET A 220 -5.91 13.84 -0.34
C MET A 220 -5.01 15.08 -0.33
N GLU A 221 -5.31 16.07 -1.18
CA GLU A 221 -4.57 17.34 -1.19
C GLU A 221 -4.66 18.09 0.15
N ALA A 222 -5.86 18.15 0.76
CA ALA A 222 -6.04 18.75 2.08
C ALA A 222 -5.20 18.01 3.14
N ALA A 223 -5.18 16.68 3.10
CA ALA A 223 -4.43 15.83 4.01
C ALA A 223 -2.89 16.02 3.94
N LEU A 224 -2.34 16.50 2.81
CA LEU A 224 -0.91 16.84 2.71
C LEU A 224 -0.52 18.07 3.54
N LYS A 225 -1.50 18.91 3.89
CA LYS A 225 -1.30 20.12 4.68
C LYS A 225 -1.46 19.86 6.17
N ASP A 226 -1.88 18.66 6.56
CA ASP A 226 -1.98 18.24 7.95
C ASP A 226 -0.59 18.18 8.61
N GLY A 227 -0.55 18.33 9.93
CA GLY A 227 0.65 18.14 10.73
C GLY A 227 0.89 16.69 11.13
N ASP A 228 -0.13 15.82 11.07
CA ASP A 228 0.01 14.40 11.46
C ASP A 228 0.66 13.57 10.34
N GLU A 229 1.83 13.02 10.65
CA GLU A 229 2.65 12.23 9.76
C GLU A 229 1.92 11.00 9.18
N ARG A 230 0.98 10.41 9.93
CA ARG A 230 0.25 9.21 9.48
C ARG A 230 -0.71 9.56 8.35
N VAL A 231 -1.40 10.69 8.48
CA VAL A 231 -2.36 11.18 7.48
C VAL A 231 -1.61 11.62 6.23
N VAL A 232 -0.51 12.38 6.37
CA VAL A 232 0.34 12.79 5.24
C VAL A 232 0.87 11.57 4.48
N ARG A 233 1.40 10.56 5.20
CA ARG A 233 1.89 9.31 4.61
C ARG A 233 0.79 8.56 3.86
N ALA A 234 -0.39 8.44 4.46
CA ALA A 234 -1.52 7.72 3.85
C ALA A 234 -2.02 8.44 2.59
N SER A 235 -2.12 9.77 2.63
CA SER A 235 -2.46 10.59 1.47
C SER A 235 -1.46 10.42 0.32
N LEU A 236 -0.15 10.51 0.61
CA LEU A 236 0.89 10.26 -0.41
C LEU A 236 0.80 8.86 -1.01
N ALA A 237 0.48 7.84 -0.21
CA ALA A 237 0.30 6.48 -0.71
C ALA A 237 -0.89 6.37 -1.69
N VAL A 238 -2.00 7.07 -1.41
CA VAL A 238 -3.16 7.13 -2.32
C VAL A 238 -2.80 7.87 -3.61
N ILE A 239 -2.20 9.05 -3.50
CA ILE A 239 -1.82 9.87 -4.68
C ILE A 239 -0.84 9.10 -5.56
N ARG A 240 0.12 8.37 -4.95
CA ARG A 240 1.02 7.46 -5.65
C ARG A 240 0.28 6.37 -6.42
N ALA A 241 -0.77 5.79 -5.82
CA ALA A 241 -1.60 4.78 -6.48
C ALA A 241 -2.38 5.37 -7.66
N PHE A 242 -2.94 6.58 -7.51
CA PHE A 242 -3.59 7.29 -8.62
C PHE A 242 -2.65 7.55 -9.79
N ALA A 243 -1.38 7.89 -9.50
CA ALA A 243 -0.34 8.08 -10.52
C ALA A 243 0.06 6.79 -11.28
N PHE A 244 -0.61 5.66 -11.06
CA PHE A 244 -0.53 4.49 -11.92
C PHE A 244 -1.28 4.67 -13.25
N SER A 245 -2.31 5.53 -13.28
CA SER A 245 -2.97 5.95 -14.52
C SER A 245 -2.18 7.09 -15.18
N ASP A 246 -1.87 6.95 -16.47
CA ASP A 246 -1.12 7.99 -17.21
C ASP A 246 -1.88 9.30 -17.34
N GLU A 247 -3.20 9.24 -17.50
CA GLU A 247 -4.10 10.41 -17.46
C GLU A 247 -3.97 11.13 -16.11
N MET A 248 -3.92 10.37 -15.01
CA MET A 248 -3.79 10.96 -13.68
C MET A 248 -2.44 11.62 -13.47
N LYS A 249 -1.37 11.17 -14.13
CA LYS A 249 -0.06 11.84 -14.02
C LYS A 249 -0.14 13.28 -14.53
N GLU A 250 -0.82 13.50 -15.66
CA GLU A 250 -1.05 14.84 -16.22
C GLU A 250 -1.92 15.68 -15.27
N GLN A 251 -3.04 15.11 -14.80
CA GLN A 251 -3.91 15.78 -13.84
C GLN A 251 -3.15 16.21 -12.57
N LEU A 252 -2.33 15.32 -12.00
CA LEU A 252 -1.62 15.56 -10.73
C LEU A 252 -0.45 16.55 -10.88
N ALA A 253 0.28 16.49 -11.98
CA ALA A 253 1.52 17.24 -12.16
C ALA A 253 1.36 18.53 -12.98
N VAL A 254 0.44 18.57 -13.94
CA VAL A 254 0.30 19.67 -14.91
C VAL A 254 -0.95 20.49 -14.64
N GLU A 255 -2.11 19.83 -14.57
CA GLU A 255 -3.42 20.51 -14.49
C GLU A 255 -3.76 20.98 -13.08
N SER A 256 -3.22 20.31 -12.06
CA SER A 256 -3.39 20.67 -10.65
C SER A 256 -2.07 21.03 -9.97
N LYS A 257 -2.18 21.42 -8.70
CA LYS A 257 -1.02 21.69 -7.83
C LYS A 257 -0.69 20.51 -6.92
N VAL A 258 -1.28 19.34 -7.10
CA VAL A 258 -1.16 18.22 -6.15
C VAL A 258 0.27 17.70 -6.07
N ALA A 259 0.94 17.47 -7.21
CA ALA A 259 2.33 17.00 -7.20
C ALA A 259 3.27 17.99 -6.49
N ILE A 260 3.02 19.28 -6.64
CA ILE A 260 3.74 20.35 -5.95
C ILE A 260 3.51 20.27 -4.44
N GLN A 261 2.25 20.15 -4.01
CA GLN A 261 1.93 19.99 -2.59
C GLN A 261 2.59 18.73 -1.99
N CYS A 262 2.75 17.66 -2.80
CA CYS A 262 3.49 16.47 -2.39
C CYS A 262 4.97 16.77 -2.16
N VAL A 263 5.64 17.54 -3.04
CA VAL A 263 7.05 17.95 -2.84
C VAL A 263 7.19 18.78 -1.55
N LEU A 264 6.27 19.72 -1.31
CA LEU A 264 6.29 20.55 -0.09
C LEU A 264 6.07 19.71 1.17
N ALA A 265 5.16 18.73 1.13
CA ALA A 265 4.93 17.80 2.25
C ALA A 265 6.18 16.94 2.52
N VAL A 266 6.80 16.38 1.48
CA VAL A 266 8.04 15.61 1.60
C VAL A 266 9.16 16.45 2.19
N ARG A 267 9.33 17.70 1.73
CA ARG A 267 10.32 18.63 2.27
C ARG A 267 10.08 18.94 3.76
N ARG A 268 8.82 19.17 4.16
CA ARG A 268 8.45 19.40 5.58
C ARG A 268 8.78 18.20 6.46
N HIS A 269 8.62 16.99 5.93
CA HIS A 269 8.81 15.73 6.64
C HIS A 269 10.04 14.96 6.16
N ALA A 270 11.09 15.65 5.72
CA ALA A 270 12.28 15.02 5.10
C ALA A 270 12.99 14.01 6.02
N LYS A 271 12.79 14.09 7.34
CA LYS A 271 13.35 13.16 8.35
C LYS A 271 12.50 11.92 8.61
N ILE A 272 11.31 11.80 8.00
CA ILE A 272 10.36 10.72 8.26
C ILE A 272 10.39 9.72 7.10
N ALA A 273 11.16 8.63 7.27
CA ALA A 273 11.43 7.64 6.22
C ALA A 273 10.16 7.14 5.47
N PRO A 274 9.06 6.78 6.16
CA PRO A 274 7.85 6.31 5.46
C PRO A 274 7.19 7.37 4.57
N ILE A 275 7.29 8.66 4.91
CA ILE A 275 6.70 9.76 4.12
C ILE A 275 7.55 9.98 2.86
N VAL A 276 8.87 10.11 3.03
CA VAL A 276 9.78 10.35 1.90
C VAL A 276 9.78 9.16 0.94
N GLU A 277 9.65 7.92 1.43
CA GLU A 277 9.55 6.75 0.57
C GLU A 277 8.29 6.79 -0.33
N GLN A 278 7.14 7.19 0.22
CA GLN A 278 5.91 7.33 -0.58
C GLN A 278 6.00 8.51 -1.54
N GLY A 279 6.54 9.65 -1.08
CA GLY A 279 6.70 10.84 -1.90
C GLY A 279 7.63 10.63 -3.10
N PHE A 280 8.83 10.11 -2.87
CA PHE A 280 9.75 9.79 -3.98
C PHE A 280 9.27 8.62 -4.83
N GLY A 281 8.55 7.66 -4.24
CA GLY A 281 7.84 6.64 -5.00
C GLY A 281 6.80 7.22 -5.96
N LEU A 282 6.08 8.28 -5.56
CA LEU A 282 5.20 9.05 -6.44
C LEU A 282 5.99 9.81 -7.50
N PHE A 283 7.04 10.54 -7.11
CA PHE A 283 7.81 11.34 -8.08
C PHE A 283 8.48 10.47 -9.14
N ALA A 284 9.01 9.30 -8.77
CA ALA A 284 9.52 8.32 -9.72
C ALA A 284 8.45 7.88 -10.74
N ASN A 285 7.21 7.66 -10.30
CA ASN A 285 6.10 7.31 -11.20
C ASN A 285 5.72 8.47 -12.14
N LEU A 286 5.71 9.70 -11.62
CA LEU A 286 5.36 10.91 -12.36
C LEU A 286 6.41 11.28 -13.42
N THR A 287 7.70 11.12 -13.10
CA THR A 287 8.81 11.54 -13.98
C THR A 287 9.26 10.44 -14.95
N MET A 288 8.72 9.22 -14.84
CA MET A 288 9.07 8.14 -15.75
C MET A 288 8.54 8.42 -17.16
N ARG A 289 9.45 8.68 -18.11
CA ARG A 289 9.15 8.93 -19.54
C ARG A 289 8.22 10.14 -19.77
N LYS A 290 8.32 11.17 -18.92
CA LYS A 290 7.48 12.37 -18.97
C LYS A 290 8.35 13.64 -18.75
N PRO A 291 9.10 14.08 -19.77
CA PRO A 291 10.10 15.15 -19.61
C PRO A 291 9.50 16.46 -19.11
N HIS A 292 8.32 16.84 -19.60
CA HIS A 292 7.65 18.06 -19.17
C HIS A 292 7.25 18.03 -17.68
N ILE A 293 6.90 16.86 -17.14
CA ILE A 293 6.63 16.69 -15.71
C ILE A 293 7.95 16.75 -14.91
N ALA A 294 9.02 16.11 -15.41
CA ALA A 294 10.33 16.16 -14.79
C ALA A 294 10.86 17.60 -14.67
N THR A 295 10.87 18.35 -15.78
CA THR A 295 11.25 19.77 -15.81
C THR A 295 10.38 20.61 -14.88
N ARG A 296 9.07 20.37 -14.86
CA ARG A 296 8.18 21.12 -13.95
C ARG A 296 8.47 20.85 -12.48
N LEU A 297 8.68 19.59 -12.09
CA LEU A 297 9.02 19.24 -10.70
C LEU A 297 10.42 19.69 -10.29
N ASN A 298 11.35 19.80 -11.24
CA ASN A 298 12.69 20.34 -10.98
C ASN A 298 12.80 21.86 -11.16
N GLY A 299 11.72 22.53 -11.57
CA GLY A 299 11.70 23.98 -11.71
C GLY A 299 12.09 24.73 -10.44
N THR A 300 12.43 26.00 -10.59
CA THR A 300 13.03 26.88 -9.56
C THR A 300 12.28 26.91 -8.23
N GLU A 301 10.97 26.72 -8.26
CA GLU A 301 10.11 26.76 -7.06
C GLU A 301 10.21 25.49 -6.20
N PHE A 302 10.38 24.32 -6.80
CA PHE A 302 10.22 23.03 -6.11
C PHE A 302 11.53 22.27 -5.95
N ARG A 303 12.37 22.28 -6.99
CA ARG A 303 13.69 21.65 -7.03
C ARG A 303 13.67 20.23 -6.44
N VAL A 304 12.86 19.35 -7.02
CA VAL A 304 12.72 17.95 -6.54
C VAL A 304 14.07 17.23 -6.43
N PHE A 305 15.04 17.57 -7.28
CA PHE A 305 16.40 17.05 -7.20
C PHE A 305 17.12 17.46 -5.90
N ALA A 306 17.11 18.75 -5.55
CA ALA A 306 17.69 19.26 -4.31
C ALA A 306 16.99 18.71 -3.06
N VAL A 307 15.67 18.51 -3.12
CA VAL A 307 14.93 17.79 -2.05
C VAL A 307 15.42 16.33 -1.94
N GLY A 308 15.76 15.69 -3.06
CA GLY A 308 16.36 14.36 -3.09
C GLY A 308 17.69 14.29 -2.34
N GLN A 309 18.60 15.22 -2.61
CA GLN A 309 19.89 15.32 -1.91
C GLN A 309 19.70 15.45 -0.39
N MET A 310 18.83 16.38 0.04
CA MET A 310 18.48 16.56 1.45
C MET A 310 17.94 15.27 2.10
N VAL A 311 17.14 14.49 1.38
CA VAL A 311 16.59 13.22 1.90
C VAL A 311 17.68 12.13 1.96
N LEU A 312 18.60 12.07 1.00
CA LEU A 312 19.73 11.13 1.05
C LEU A 312 20.63 11.40 2.26
N GLU A 313 20.91 12.66 2.58
CA GLU A 313 21.67 13.04 3.78
C GLU A 313 21.05 12.48 5.08
N HIS A 314 19.72 12.49 5.17
CA HIS A 314 18.99 12.00 6.34
C HIS A 314 18.81 10.47 6.38
N HIS A 315 18.75 9.81 5.22
CA HIS A 315 18.32 8.41 5.10
C HIS A 315 19.28 7.51 4.33
N LYS A 316 20.57 7.86 4.26
CA LYS A 316 21.61 7.10 3.55
C LYS A 316 21.75 5.63 3.96
N GLU A 317 21.23 5.23 5.14
CA GLU A 317 21.25 3.85 5.65
C GLU A 317 19.93 3.09 5.41
N LYS A 318 18.97 3.68 4.66
CA LYS A 318 17.63 3.11 4.43
C LYS A 318 17.47 2.71 2.96
N PRO A 319 17.65 1.42 2.60
CA PRO A 319 17.64 0.97 1.21
C PRO A 319 16.38 1.35 0.43
N SER A 320 15.20 1.29 1.06
CA SER A 320 13.92 1.59 0.40
C SER A 320 13.79 3.08 0.05
N VAL A 321 14.25 3.97 0.94
CA VAL A 321 14.27 5.42 0.70
C VAL A 321 15.27 5.74 -0.40
N VAL A 322 16.51 5.26 -0.26
CA VAL A 322 17.60 5.51 -1.23
C VAL A 322 17.18 5.03 -2.63
N LYS A 323 16.57 3.85 -2.74
CA LYS A 323 16.04 3.32 -4.01
C LYS A 323 15.08 4.32 -4.67
N SER A 324 14.06 4.78 -3.95
CA SER A 324 13.04 5.68 -4.49
C SER A 324 13.64 7.03 -4.88
N VAL A 325 14.52 7.58 -4.04
CA VAL A 325 15.17 8.88 -4.29
C VAL A 325 16.08 8.82 -5.51
N LEU A 326 16.98 7.83 -5.60
CA LEU A 326 17.85 7.66 -6.76
C LEU A 326 17.07 7.41 -8.04
N GLN A 327 15.96 6.67 -7.99
CA GLN A 327 15.11 6.47 -9.16
C GLN A 327 14.50 7.79 -9.66
N THR A 328 13.99 8.63 -8.75
CA THR A 328 13.47 9.95 -9.12
C THR A 328 14.57 10.83 -9.68
N MET A 329 15.71 10.93 -9.00
CA MET A 329 16.83 11.79 -9.41
C MET A 329 17.35 11.38 -10.79
N ARG A 330 17.49 10.07 -11.05
CA ARG A 330 17.85 9.54 -12.36
C ARG A 330 16.82 9.91 -13.43
N ASN A 331 15.53 9.67 -13.17
CA ASN A 331 14.47 9.99 -14.13
C ASN A 331 14.44 11.48 -14.48
N VAL A 332 14.67 12.35 -13.49
CA VAL A 332 14.68 13.81 -13.70
C VAL A 332 15.94 14.21 -14.45
N ALA A 333 17.12 13.79 -13.99
CA ALA A 333 18.40 14.19 -14.58
C ALA A 333 18.61 13.68 -16.01
N THR A 334 17.96 12.58 -16.41
CA THR A 334 17.98 12.08 -17.80
C THR A 334 17.02 12.82 -18.73
N GLN A 335 16.15 13.68 -18.20
CA GLN A 335 15.07 14.35 -18.94
C GLN A 335 15.08 15.88 -18.79
N ASP A 336 15.91 16.43 -17.90
CA ASP A 336 15.98 17.85 -17.57
C ASP A 336 17.44 18.30 -17.48
N ASP A 337 17.87 19.20 -18.37
CA ASP A 337 19.27 19.65 -18.47
C ASP A 337 19.76 20.36 -17.20
N ALA A 338 18.87 21.06 -16.50
CA ALA A 338 19.20 21.72 -15.24
C ALA A 338 19.53 20.68 -14.16
N ALA A 339 18.70 19.64 -14.01
CA ALA A 339 19.03 18.53 -13.13
C ALA A 339 20.29 17.76 -13.56
N ALA A 340 20.52 17.60 -14.87
CA ALA A 340 21.73 16.96 -15.38
C ALA A 340 22.99 17.75 -14.98
N LEU A 341 22.92 19.08 -15.05
CA LEU A 341 23.99 19.96 -14.59
C LEU A 341 24.16 19.86 -13.07
N GLU A 342 23.07 19.86 -12.29
CA GLU A 342 23.12 19.67 -10.83
C GLU A 342 23.79 18.34 -10.44
N VAL A 343 23.58 17.26 -11.20
CA VAL A 343 24.33 16.00 -11.00
C VAL A 343 25.83 16.21 -11.18
N LYS A 344 26.24 16.84 -12.29
CA LYS A 344 27.67 17.07 -12.64
C LYS A 344 28.38 18.00 -11.66
N GLU A 345 27.65 18.93 -11.04
CA GLU A 345 28.18 19.88 -10.05
C GLU A 345 28.13 19.36 -8.61
N SER A 346 27.52 18.20 -8.36
CA SER A 346 27.37 17.61 -7.03
C SER A 346 28.25 16.38 -6.80
N ASP A 347 28.42 16.01 -5.53
CA ASP A 347 29.15 14.78 -5.14
C ASP A 347 28.32 13.48 -5.33
N LEU A 348 27.12 13.57 -5.92
CA LEU A 348 26.19 12.44 -6.02
C LEU A 348 26.78 11.23 -6.76
N LEU A 349 27.58 11.46 -7.80
CA LEU A 349 28.22 10.37 -8.55
C LEU A 349 29.20 9.58 -7.66
N ASP A 350 29.98 10.28 -6.83
CA ASP A 350 30.94 9.68 -5.90
C ASP A 350 30.22 8.97 -4.74
N GLU A 351 29.13 9.54 -4.24
CA GLU A 351 28.26 8.89 -3.26
C GLU A 351 27.65 7.59 -3.80
N MET A 352 27.18 7.59 -5.05
CA MET A 352 26.67 6.38 -5.71
C MET A 352 27.75 5.31 -5.89
N LEU A 353 28.98 5.70 -6.27
CA LEU A 353 30.11 4.78 -6.34
C LEU A 353 30.42 4.16 -4.97
N THR A 354 30.40 4.98 -3.92
CA THR A 354 30.61 4.53 -2.54
C THR A 354 29.52 3.54 -2.11
N LEU A 355 28.26 3.82 -2.43
CA LEU A 355 27.12 2.93 -2.17
C LEU A 355 27.28 1.58 -2.88
N VAL A 356 27.65 1.58 -4.16
CA VAL A 356 27.85 0.33 -4.94
C VAL A 356 28.98 -0.51 -4.33
N ARG A 357 30.08 0.13 -3.92
CA ARG A 357 31.22 -0.53 -3.26
C ARG A 357 30.85 -1.12 -1.91
N ALA A 358 30.16 -0.34 -1.07
CA ALA A 358 29.82 -0.73 0.29
C ALA A 358 28.75 -1.84 0.34
N HIS A 359 27.81 -1.85 -0.61
CA HIS A 359 26.60 -2.68 -0.51
C HIS A 359 26.37 -3.62 -1.69
N GLY A 360 27.34 -3.77 -2.61
CA GLY A 360 27.18 -4.58 -3.82
C GLY A 360 26.80 -6.05 -3.60
N GLN A 361 27.09 -6.60 -2.42
CA GLN A 361 26.77 -7.98 -2.03
C GLN A 361 25.62 -8.09 -1.00
N ASP A 362 25.08 -6.97 -0.49
CA ASP A 362 23.96 -7.00 0.47
C ASP A 362 22.63 -7.09 -0.28
N GLY A 363 21.93 -8.22 -0.13
CA GLY A 363 20.64 -8.47 -0.79
C GLY A 363 19.57 -7.41 -0.52
N ARG A 364 19.60 -6.73 0.64
CA ARG A 364 18.68 -5.64 0.98
C ARG A 364 18.91 -4.39 0.12
N TRP A 365 20.15 -4.21 -0.35
CA TRP A 365 20.59 -3.08 -1.15
C TRP A 365 20.60 -3.36 -2.66
N ARG A 366 20.20 -4.56 -3.09
CA ARG A 366 20.20 -4.94 -4.51
C ARG A 366 19.51 -3.91 -5.41
N SER A 367 18.28 -3.50 -5.07
CA SER A 367 17.55 -2.51 -5.88
C SER A 367 18.23 -1.13 -5.96
N PRO A 368 18.58 -0.46 -4.84
CA PRO A 368 19.28 0.83 -4.93
C PRO A 368 20.65 0.72 -5.61
N VAL A 369 21.41 -0.35 -5.39
CA VAL A 369 22.69 -0.59 -6.06
C VAL A 369 22.52 -0.70 -7.58
N GLU A 370 21.53 -1.45 -8.07
CA GLU A 370 21.30 -1.58 -9.51
C GLU A 370 20.84 -0.26 -10.16
N ILE A 371 20.04 0.54 -9.45
CA ILE A 371 19.65 1.89 -9.91
C ILE A 371 20.89 2.80 -9.97
N ALA A 372 21.74 2.77 -8.94
CA ALA A 372 22.97 3.56 -8.88
C ALA A 372 23.92 3.18 -10.03
N LYS A 373 24.13 1.87 -10.29
CA LYS A 373 24.91 1.40 -11.44
C LYS A 373 24.33 1.90 -12.76
N GLN A 374 23.00 1.86 -12.92
CA GLN A 374 22.35 2.35 -14.13
C GLN A 374 22.53 3.86 -14.31
N PHE A 375 22.33 4.64 -13.25
CA PHE A 375 22.52 6.09 -13.25
C PHE A 375 23.97 6.45 -13.63
N LEU A 376 24.97 5.81 -13.00
CA LEU A 376 26.38 5.98 -13.32
C LEU A 376 26.69 5.66 -14.79
N ARG A 377 26.09 4.60 -15.37
CA ARG A 377 26.29 4.25 -16.79
C ARG A 377 25.75 5.33 -17.73
N GLU A 378 24.57 5.88 -17.43
CA GLU A 378 23.93 6.90 -18.26
C GLU A 378 24.72 8.21 -18.28
N PHE A 379 25.24 8.64 -17.13
CA PHE A 379 26.02 9.88 -17.04
C PHE A 379 27.48 9.73 -17.51
N ARG A 380 27.99 8.49 -17.59
CA ARG A 380 29.29 8.19 -18.23
C ARG A 380 29.26 8.29 -19.76
N ALA A 381 28.09 8.08 -20.39
CA ALA A 381 27.97 8.12 -21.84
C ALA A 381 28.28 9.52 -22.41
N ASP A 382 28.10 10.56 -21.59
CA ASP A 382 28.36 11.97 -21.94
C ASP A 382 29.85 12.37 -21.86
N ASP A 383 30.63 11.80 -20.93
CA ASP A 383 32.06 12.17 -20.73
C ASP A 383 33.03 11.46 -21.68
N GLY A 384 32.50 10.55 -22.50
CA GLY A 384 33.27 9.83 -23.49
C GLY A 384 34.11 8.70 -22.90
N ILE A 385 34.27 7.69 -23.74
CA ILE A 385 35.02 6.42 -23.62
C ILE A 385 36.48 6.55 -23.08
N ARG A 386 36.98 7.75 -22.76
CA ARG A 386 38.40 8.05 -22.50
C ARG A 386 38.94 7.66 -21.12
N LYS A 387 38.09 7.33 -20.13
CA LYS A 387 38.53 6.87 -18.79
C LYS A 387 38.14 5.42 -18.46
N ALA A 388 37.84 4.59 -19.48
CA ALA A 388 37.34 3.23 -19.28
C ALA A 388 38.26 2.31 -18.44
N ALA A 389 39.58 2.55 -18.43
CA ALA A 389 40.54 1.67 -17.77
C ALA A 389 40.56 1.76 -16.23
N GLU A 390 40.26 2.93 -15.63
CA GLU A 390 40.31 3.11 -14.16
C GLU A 390 39.10 2.49 -13.43
N TRP A 391 38.03 2.18 -14.15
CA TRP A 391 36.73 1.84 -13.56
C TRP A 391 36.21 0.46 -13.93
N ASN A 392 37.02 -0.35 -14.60
CA ASN A 392 36.68 -1.70 -15.08
C ASN A 392 36.58 -2.76 -13.97
N GLU A 393 37.07 -2.50 -12.75
CA GLU A 393 36.96 -3.44 -11.63
C GLU A 393 35.55 -3.54 -11.01
N PHE A 394 34.60 -2.71 -11.48
CA PHE A 394 33.22 -2.66 -10.93
C PHE A 394 32.15 -3.30 -11.82
N TYR A 395 32.54 -3.85 -12.97
CA TYR A 395 31.74 -4.80 -13.75
C TYR A 395 31.91 -6.21 -13.19
#